data_AF-A0A952ZYN8-F1
#
_entry.id   AF-A0A952ZYN8-F1
#
_cell.length_a   1.000
_cell.length_b   1.000
_cell.length_c   1.000
_cell.angle_alpha   90.00
_cell.angle_beta   90.00
_cell.angle_gamma   90.00
#
_symmetry.space_group_name_H-M   'P 1'
#
loop_
_entity.id
_entity.type
_entity.pdbx_description
1 polymer ?
#
loop_
_entity_poly.entity_id
_entity_poly.type
_entity_poly.pdbx_seq_one_letter_code
_entity_poly.pdbx_strand_id
1 'polypeptide(L)'
;MKSLHALAFASLTAAVLAAEPAPLHDAVTRFHTAAAENLPAAYRAAFADDGILMFLHARGRAELDDALAHRISPTAKFTATSTEEIEAASHDVGFVRGDYRLEFTRKSTGEHIRTDGRFVELWRKSADGEWQLFLTNWAGVQPAAPTPSDAATFPAVAATRAVLTGSLQHAENHFLAAAKQGIASAFLAHIAPDALIMFLDAEGQRRIEEAVATKIPRDARTFGEAEILVESAAHDLGWAWGPYRFAATVDAKPFESHGKFVTVWKRSPSDGAWRIALDHGTQDPEPAPPAPAATDATKKS
;
A
#
# COMPACT_ATOMS: atom_id res chain seq x y z
N MET A 1 -67.93 31.05 -30.89
CA MET A 1 -67.77 29.78 -31.66
C MET A 1 -66.43 29.87 -32.38
N LYS A 2 -65.37 29.07 -32.18
CA LYS A 2 -65.10 27.81 -31.45
C LYS A 2 -63.58 27.76 -31.13
N SER A 3 -63.25 27.16 -29.97
CA SER A 3 -62.06 26.37 -29.51
C SER A 3 -60.63 26.71 -30.01
N LEU A 4 -59.58 26.93 -29.20
CA LEU A 4 -58.86 26.15 -28.16
C LEU A 4 -58.05 24.91 -28.63
N HIS A 5 -56.74 24.94 -28.27
CA HIS A 5 -55.72 23.87 -28.01
C HIS A 5 -54.65 23.48 -29.06
N ALA A 6 -53.37 23.63 -28.67
CA ALA A 6 -52.29 22.61 -28.54
C ALA A 6 -50.90 23.30 -28.69
N LEU A 7 -50.14 23.59 -27.62
CA LEU A 7 -49.17 22.77 -26.87
C LEU A 7 -48.02 22.11 -27.66
N ALA A 8 -46.81 22.29 -27.09
CA ALA A 8 -45.57 21.50 -27.19
C ALA A 8 -44.57 21.90 -28.31
N PHE A 9 -43.24 21.89 -28.14
CA PHE A 9 -42.37 21.18 -27.20
C PHE A 9 -41.15 22.04 -26.81
N ALA A 10 -40.70 21.89 -25.57
CA ALA A 10 -39.37 22.30 -25.12
C ALA A 10 -38.27 21.56 -25.90
N SER A 11 -37.18 22.24 -26.23
CA SER A 11 -35.88 21.58 -26.37
C SER A 11 -34.94 22.25 -25.39
N LEU A 12 -35.07 21.79 -24.14
CA LEU A 12 -34.00 21.87 -23.17
C LEU A 12 -32.92 20.93 -23.73
N THR A 13 -31.86 21.49 -24.31
CA THR A 13 -30.68 20.72 -24.67
C THR A 13 -30.16 20.15 -23.36
N ALA A 14 -30.50 18.89 -23.10
CA ALA A 14 -29.85 18.08 -22.09
C ALA A 14 -28.41 17.89 -22.57
N ALA A 15 -27.58 18.90 -22.28
CA ALA A 15 -26.21 18.63 -21.97
C ALA A 15 -26.27 17.64 -20.80
N VAL A 16 -26.08 16.36 -21.11
CA VAL A 16 -25.45 15.46 -20.16
C VAL A 16 -24.09 16.11 -19.92
N LEU A 17 -24.05 17.05 -18.98
CA LEU A 17 -22.85 17.34 -18.22
C LEU A 17 -22.45 15.97 -17.71
N ALA A 18 -21.40 15.39 -18.31
CA ALA A 18 -20.71 14.29 -17.68
C ALA A 18 -20.47 14.77 -16.24
N ALA A 19 -21.11 14.10 -15.28
CA ALA A 19 -20.96 14.46 -13.88
C ALA A 19 -19.46 14.55 -13.62
N GLU A 20 -19.01 15.64 -12.99
CA GLU A 20 -17.61 15.73 -12.59
C GLU A 20 -17.29 14.45 -11.81
N PRO A 21 -16.17 13.77 -12.14
CA PRO A 21 -15.78 12.58 -11.41
C PRO A 21 -15.80 12.87 -9.92
N ALA A 22 -16.44 12.01 -9.12
CA ALA A 22 -16.44 12.19 -7.67
C ALA A 22 -14.99 12.30 -7.17
N PRO A 23 -14.66 13.30 -6.34
CA PRO A 23 -13.30 13.50 -5.86
C PRO A 23 -12.87 12.32 -4.99
N LEU A 24 -11.55 12.07 -4.92
CA LEU A 24 -10.97 11.06 -4.04
C LEU A 24 -11.48 11.22 -2.59
N HIS A 25 -11.61 12.47 -2.15
CA HIS A 25 -12.02 12.85 -0.80
C HIS A 25 -13.34 12.19 -0.35
N ASP A 26 -14.31 12.07 -1.25
CA ASP A 26 -15.60 11.47 -0.95
C ASP A 26 -15.46 9.96 -0.73
N ALA A 27 -14.63 9.29 -1.52
CA ALA A 27 -14.37 7.86 -1.38
C ALA A 27 -13.64 7.56 -0.07
N VAL A 28 -12.63 8.36 0.27
CA VAL A 28 -11.86 8.26 1.52
C VAL A 28 -12.76 8.51 2.72
N THR A 29 -13.57 9.56 2.69
CA THR A 29 -14.51 9.89 3.76
C THR A 29 -15.53 8.78 3.97
N ARG A 30 -16.12 8.24 2.89
CA ARG A 30 -17.03 7.09 2.97
C ARG A 30 -16.34 5.87 3.60
N PHE A 31 -15.12 5.57 3.15
CA PHE A 31 -14.38 4.43 3.67
C PHE A 31 -14.04 4.59 5.15
N HIS A 32 -13.47 5.72 5.58
CA HIS A 32 -13.12 5.94 6.98
C HIS A 32 -14.35 5.98 7.90
N THR A 33 -15.46 6.56 7.44
CA THR A 33 -16.74 6.55 8.18
C THR A 33 -17.25 5.13 8.37
N ALA A 34 -17.33 4.35 7.27
CA ALA A 34 -17.76 2.96 7.33
C ALA A 34 -16.79 2.09 8.17
N ALA A 35 -15.48 2.38 8.09
CA ALA A 35 -14.46 1.63 8.80
C ALA A 35 -14.52 1.85 10.32
N ALA A 36 -14.93 3.03 10.77
CA ALA A 36 -15.17 3.32 12.18
C ALA A 36 -16.35 2.53 12.77
N GLU A 37 -17.32 2.16 11.94
CA GLU A 37 -18.47 1.33 12.34
C GLU A 37 -18.18 -0.16 12.19
N ASN A 38 -17.61 -0.57 11.06
CA ASN A 38 -17.33 -1.96 10.72
C ASN A 38 -16.19 -2.06 9.70
N LEU A 39 -14.97 -2.08 10.20
CA LEU A 39 -13.74 -2.13 9.38
C LEU A 39 -13.73 -3.29 8.36
N PRO A 40 -14.07 -4.55 8.70
CA PRO A 40 -14.14 -5.60 7.68
C PRO A 40 -15.16 -5.33 6.57
N ALA A 41 -16.33 -4.77 6.88
CA ALA A 41 -17.33 -4.43 5.87
C ALA A 41 -16.87 -3.26 4.98
N ALA A 42 -16.23 -2.25 5.56
CA ALA A 42 -15.68 -1.11 4.82
C ALA A 42 -14.61 -1.56 3.81
N TYR A 43 -13.71 -2.46 4.22
CA TYR A 43 -12.74 -3.07 3.30
C TYR A 43 -13.45 -3.79 2.15
N ARG A 44 -14.39 -4.70 2.42
CA ARG A 44 -15.10 -5.42 1.34
C ARG A 44 -15.77 -4.49 0.33
N ALA A 45 -16.33 -3.37 0.81
CA ALA A 45 -17.00 -2.40 -0.05
C ALA A 45 -16.02 -1.61 -0.94
N ALA A 46 -14.90 -1.15 -0.37
CA ALA A 46 -13.98 -0.26 -1.08
C ALA A 46 -12.86 -0.98 -1.85
N PHE A 47 -12.48 -2.20 -1.45
CA PHE A 47 -11.29 -2.88 -1.96
C PHE A 47 -11.41 -3.22 -3.44
N ALA A 48 -10.34 -3.00 -4.20
CA ALA A 48 -10.24 -3.42 -5.59
C ALA A 48 -10.19 -4.95 -5.69
N ASP A 49 -10.65 -5.50 -6.81
CA ASP A 49 -10.68 -6.97 -7.03
C ASP A 49 -9.30 -7.62 -6.94
N ASP A 50 -8.27 -6.88 -7.37
CA ASP A 50 -6.84 -7.21 -7.32
C ASP A 50 -6.09 -6.42 -6.24
N GLY A 51 -6.80 -5.86 -5.26
CA GLY A 51 -6.22 -5.01 -4.22
C GLY A 51 -5.24 -5.74 -3.30
N ILE A 52 -4.43 -4.99 -2.56
CA ILE A 52 -3.36 -5.49 -1.71
C ILE A 52 -3.53 -4.95 -0.28
N LEU A 53 -3.73 -5.88 0.66
CA LEU A 53 -3.73 -5.58 2.08
C LEU A 53 -2.36 -5.99 2.65
N MET A 54 -1.39 -5.07 2.52
CA MET A 54 0.03 -5.40 2.64
C MET A 54 0.41 -5.90 4.05
N PHE A 55 -0.18 -5.33 5.11
CA PHE A 55 0.12 -5.73 6.49
C PHE A 55 -0.46 -7.09 6.89
N LEU A 56 -1.41 -7.63 6.11
CA LEU A 56 -1.94 -9.00 6.29
C LEU A 56 -1.47 -9.96 5.19
N HIS A 57 -0.60 -9.53 4.29
CA HIS A 57 -0.11 -10.33 3.17
C HIS A 57 -1.22 -10.92 2.29
N ALA A 58 -2.33 -10.18 2.12
CA ALA A 58 -3.48 -10.64 1.33
C ALA A 58 -3.60 -9.88 0.00
N ARG A 59 -3.89 -10.62 -1.07
CA ARG A 59 -4.11 -10.10 -2.42
C ARG A 59 -5.45 -10.55 -2.99
N GLY A 60 -6.21 -9.57 -3.48
CA GLY A 60 -7.54 -9.75 -4.03
C GLY A 60 -8.60 -10.12 -3.00
N ARG A 61 -9.85 -10.22 -3.45
CA ARG A 61 -11.01 -10.37 -2.55
C ARG A 61 -11.02 -11.67 -1.75
N ALA A 62 -10.60 -12.78 -2.34
CA ALA A 62 -10.63 -14.07 -1.69
C ALA A 62 -9.71 -14.12 -0.46
N GLU A 63 -8.47 -13.64 -0.60
CA GLU A 63 -7.51 -13.58 0.51
C GLU A 63 -7.85 -12.49 1.51
N LEU A 64 -8.45 -11.38 1.06
CA LEU A 64 -8.95 -10.32 1.94
C LEU A 64 -9.94 -10.87 2.97
N ASP A 65 -10.94 -11.64 2.52
CA ASP A 65 -11.98 -12.16 3.41
C ASP A 65 -11.40 -13.09 4.47
N ASP A 66 -10.48 -13.97 4.08
CA ASP A 66 -9.78 -14.86 4.97
C ASP A 66 -8.92 -14.09 5.99
N ALA A 67 -8.11 -13.14 5.52
CA ALA A 67 -7.25 -12.32 6.36
C ALA A 67 -8.05 -11.52 7.40
N LEU A 68 -9.14 -10.87 6.99
CA LEU A 68 -9.99 -10.09 7.88
C LEU A 68 -10.67 -10.96 8.94
N ALA A 69 -11.22 -12.12 8.55
CA ALA A 69 -11.94 -13.01 9.48
C ALA A 69 -11.04 -13.52 10.61
N HIS A 70 -9.78 -13.82 10.29
CA HIS A 70 -8.82 -14.37 11.23
C HIS A 70 -8.10 -13.32 12.07
N ARG A 71 -7.89 -12.10 11.55
CA ARG A 71 -6.95 -11.13 12.16
C ARG A 71 -7.61 -9.88 12.72
N ILE A 72 -8.80 -9.51 12.26
CA ILE A 72 -9.49 -8.28 12.68
C ILE A 72 -10.86 -8.64 13.27
N SER A 73 -11.09 -8.27 14.54
CA SER A 73 -12.40 -8.46 15.16
C SER A 73 -13.43 -7.54 14.48
N PRO A 74 -14.67 -8.00 14.21
CA PRO A 74 -15.76 -7.12 13.78
C PRO A 74 -16.09 -6.02 14.80
N THR A 75 -15.69 -6.19 16.05
CA THR A 75 -15.84 -5.20 17.13
C THR A 75 -14.61 -4.29 17.29
N ALA A 76 -13.62 -4.40 16.40
CA ALA A 76 -12.47 -3.52 16.42
C ALA A 76 -12.93 -2.09 16.11
N LYS A 77 -12.49 -1.13 16.93
CA LYS A 77 -12.72 0.29 16.70
C LYS A 77 -11.53 0.84 15.94
N PHE A 78 -11.78 1.32 14.73
CA PHE A 78 -10.77 1.94 13.89
C PHE A 78 -11.09 3.42 13.75
N THR A 79 -10.10 4.28 13.93
CA THR A 79 -10.22 5.70 13.54
C THR A 79 -8.98 6.09 12.77
N ALA A 80 -9.18 6.78 11.65
CA ALA A 80 -8.12 7.32 10.81
C ALA A 80 -8.22 8.85 10.76
N THR A 81 -7.09 9.51 10.63
CA THR A 81 -7.00 10.95 10.35
C THR A 81 -6.02 11.15 9.21
N SER A 82 -6.54 11.53 8.04
CA SER A 82 -5.72 11.86 6.88
C SER A 82 -4.91 13.13 7.16
N THR A 83 -3.60 13.04 6.93
CA THR A 83 -2.68 14.19 7.03
C THR A 83 -2.27 14.72 5.66
N GLU A 84 -2.35 13.89 4.63
CA GLU A 84 -2.16 14.27 3.24
C GLU A 84 -3.04 13.39 2.34
N GLU A 85 -3.64 14.03 1.35
CA GLU A 85 -4.43 13.42 0.28
C GLU A 85 -4.00 14.06 -1.03
N ILE A 86 -3.50 13.26 -1.97
CA ILE A 86 -3.09 13.71 -3.30
C ILE A 86 -3.86 12.93 -4.34
N GLU A 87 -4.54 13.66 -5.21
CA GLU A 87 -5.21 13.14 -6.40
C GLU A 87 -4.42 13.59 -7.64
N ALA A 88 -4.21 12.68 -8.59
CA ALA A 88 -3.61 13.00 -9.89
C ALA A 88 -4.49 13.98 -10.67
N ALA A 89 -3.92 14.81 -11.53
CA ALA A 89 -4.69 15.73 -12.37
C ALA A 89 -5.65 15.03 -13.34
N SER A 90 -5.41 13.75 -13.64
CA SER A 90 -6.32 12.90 -14.42
C SER A 90 -7.49 12.34 -13.62
N HIS A 91 -7.54 12.55 -12.31
CA HIS A 91 -8.60 12.07 -11.42
C HIS A 91 -8.81 10.55 -11.46
N ASP A 92 -7.80 9.76 -11.81
CA ASP A 92 -7.87 8.30 -11.98
C ASP A 92 -7.11 7.53 -10.89
N VAL A 93 -6.15 8.18 -10.25
CA VAL A 93 -5.33 7.62 -9.18
C VAL A 93 -5.08 8.66 -8.08
N GLY A 94 -4.87 8.18 -6.87
CA GLY A 94 -4.57 9.03 -5.73
C GLY A 94 -3.98 8.25 -4.57
N PHE A 95 -3.40 8.96 -3.61
CA PHE A 95 -3.00 8.35 -2.35
C PHE A 95 -3.39 9.21 -1.17
N VAL A 96 -3.60 8.54 -0.04
CA VAL A 96 -3.86 9.13 1.25
C VAL A 96 -2.87 8.55 2.24
N ARG A 97 -2.34 9.40 3.11
CA ARG A 97 -1.60 8.98 4.29
C ARG A 97 -2.12 9.69 5.52
N GLY A 98 -1.88 9.08 6.67
CA GLY A 98 -2.33 9.64 7.92
C GLY A 98 -1.97 8.78 9.11
N ASP A 99 -2.59 9.12 10.23
CA ASP A 99 -2.46 8.40 11.48
C ASP A 99 -3.72 7.57 11.72
N TYR A 100 -3.56 6.37 12.29
CA TYR A 100 -4.67 5.54 12.71
C TYR A 100 -4.56 5.18 14.18
N ARG A 101 -5.73 4.84 14.75
CA ARG A 101 -5.88 4.13 16.01
C ARG A 101 -6.74 2.91 15.78
N LEU A 102 -6.29 1.78 16.29
CA LEU A 102 -7.03 0.53 16.31
C LEU A 102 -7.15 0.05 17.76
N GLU A 103 -8.38 -0.21 18.20
CA GLU A 103 -8.68 -0.82 19.48
C GLU A 103 -9.45 -2.13 19.26
N PHE A 104 -8.99 -3.23 19.84
CA PHE A 104 -9.67 -4.52 19.71
C PHE A 104 -9.40 -5.42 20.92
N THR A 105 -10.24 -6.43 21.10
CA THR A 105 -10.01 -7.48 22.10
C THR A 105 -9.41 -8.71 21.41
N ARG A 106 -8.22 -9.15 21.83
CA ARG A 106 -7.56 -10.33 21.25
C ARG A 106 -8.37 -11.59 21.61
N LYS A 107 -8.96 -12.23 20.60
CA LYS A 107 -9.80 -13.43 20.77
C LYS A 107 -9.14 -14.54 21.60
N SER A 108 -7.82 -14.75 21.45
CA SER A 108 -7.11 -15.84 22.15
C SER A 108 -6.87 -15.60 23.64
N THR A 109 -6.89 -14.35 24.12
CA THR A 109 -6.51 -14.01 25.51
C THR A 109 -7.56 -13.18 26.24
N GLY A 110 -8.49 -12.54 25.52
CA GLY A 110 -9.41 -11.56 26.08
C GLY A 110 -8.76 -10.20 26.38
N GLU A 111 -7.46 -10.03 26.11
CA GLU A 111 -6.73 -8.77 26.33
C GLU A 111 -7.27 -7.66 25.42
N HIS A 112 -7.52 -6.49 26.00
CA HIS A 112 -7.84 -5.28 25.23
C HIS A 112 -6.54 -4.63 24.75
N ILE A 113 -6.42 -4.46 23.44
CA ILE A 113 -5.25 -3.91 22.76
C ILE A 113 -5.64 -2.59 22.13
N ARG A 114 -4.81 -1.58 22.33
CA ARG A 114 -4.84 -0.32 21.62
C ARG A 114 -3.49 -0.10 20.93
N THR A 115 -3.54 0.21 19.64
CA THR A 115 -2.36 0.50 18.83
C THR A 115 -2.61 1.74 18.00
N ASP A 116 -1.60 2.59 17.95
CA ASP A 116 -1.54 3.82 17.16
C ASP A 116 -0.44 3.64 16.11
N GLY A 117 -0.62 4.22 14.94
CA GLY A 117 0.35 4.08 13.87
C GLY A 117 0.06 4.96 12.66
N ARG A 118 0.80 4.75 11.58
CA ARG A 118 0.57 5.45 10.31
C ARG A 118 0.01 4.53 9.26
N PHE A 119 -0.84 5.04 8.39
CA PHE A 119 -1.33 4.30 7.23
C PHE A 119 -0.92 4.97 5.92
N VAL A 120 -0.86 4.16 4.88
CA VAL A 120 -0.94 4.59 3.48
C VAL A 120 -2.09 3.84 2.82
N GLU A 121 -2.84 4.55 1.99
CA GLU A 121 -3.92 4.03 1.16
C GLU A 121 -3.72 4.54 -0.27
N LEU A 122 -3.64 3.63 -1.22
CA LEU A 122 -3.53 3.92 -2.65
C LEU A 122 -4.87 3.61 -3.30
N TRP A 123 -5.41 4.59 -4.00
CA TRP A 123 -6.73 4.56 -4.60
C TRP A 123 -6.62 4.67 -6.10
N ARG A 124 -7.45 3.92 -6.83
CA ARG A 124 -7.58 4.05 -8.29
C ARG A 124 -9.03 3.90 -8.72
N LYS A 125 -9.40 4.54 -9.81
CA LYS A 125 -10.71 4.32 -10.42
C LYS A 125 -10.76 2.99 -11.16
N SER A 126 -11.88 2.29 -11.01
CA SER A 126 -12.23 1.14 -11.84
C SER A 126 -12.59 1.60 -13.26
N ALA A 127 -12.78 0.64 -14.16
CA ALA A 127 -13.30 0.92 -15.51
C ALA A 127 -14.69 1.58 -15.50
N ASP A 128 -15.47 1.36 -14.44
CA ASP A 128 -16.80 1.94 -14.25
C ASP A 128 -16.75 3.35 -13.63
N GLY A 129 -15.55 3.87 -13.34
CA GLY A 129 -15.34 5.21 -12.79
C GLY A 129 -15.44 5.29 -11.26
N GLU A 130 -15.65 4.16 -10.58
CA GLU A 130 -15.74 4.09 -9.12
C GLU A 130 -14.34 4.04 -8.48
N TRP A 131 -14.12 4.84 -7.45
CA TRP A 131 -12.90 4.78 -6.65
C TRP A 131 -12.82 3.47 -5.86
N GLN A 132 -11.70 2.77 -6.00
CA GLN A 132 -11.41 1.55 -5.26
C GLN A 132 -10.08 1.66 -4.52
N LEU A 133 -10.04 1.13 -3.30
CA LEU A 133 -8.83 0.99 -2.52
C LEU A 133 -7.97 -0.13 -3.12
N PHE A 134 -6.88 0.25 -3.77
CA PHE A 134 -5.97 -0.65 -4.44
C PHE A 134 -4.94 -1.24 -3.48
N LEU A 135 -4.33 -0.44 -2.62
CA LEU A 135 -3.34 -0.93 -1.66
C LEU A 135 -3.51 -0.21 -0.34
N THR A 136 -3.41 -0.92 0.78
CA THR A 136 -3.20 -0.28 2.07
C THR A 136 -2.15 -0.99 2.90
N ASN A 137 -1.44 -0.19 3.70
CA ASN A 137 -0.53 -0.70 4.71
C ASN A 137 -0.58 0.16 5.98
N TRP A 138 -0.49 -0.51 7.13
CA TRP A 138 -0.46 0.12 8.45
C TRP A 138 0.89 -0.13 9.13
N ALA A 139 1.65 0.93 9.38
CA ALA A 139 2.86 0.91 10.19
C ALA A 139 2.47 1.03 11.66
N GLY A 140 2.70 -0.02 12.46
CA GLY A 140 2.40 -0.04 13.91
C GLY A 140 1.76 -1.34 14.41
N VAL A 141 1.20 -2.15 13.50
CA VAL A 141 0.78 -3.53 13.77
C VAL A 141 1.65 -4.47 12.93
N GLN A 142 2.70 -5.04 13.52
CA GLN A 142 3.22 -6.30 13.02
C GLN A 142 2.55 -7.38 13.88
N PRO A 143 1.58 -8.16 13.35
CA PRO A 143 1.08 -9.31 14.07
C PRO A 143 2.25 -10.21 14.44
N ALA A 144 2.16 -10.91 15.58
CA ALA A 144 3.08 -12.02 15.84
C ALA A 144 3.09 -12.94 14.62
N ALA A 145 4.28 -13.42 14.24
CA ALA A 145 4.49 -14.32 13.12
C ALA A 145 3.44 -15.47 13.14
N PRO A 146 2.93 -15.91 11.98
CA PRO A 146 2.02 -17.04 11.94
C PRO A 146 2.68 -18.27 12.59
N THR A 147 1.90 -19.03 13.36
CA THR A 147 2.28 -20.40 13.73
C THR A 147 2.44 -21.23 12.45
N PRO A 148 3.36 -22.20 12.35
CA PRO A 148 3.79 -22.82 11.07
C PRO A 148 2.76 -23.68 10.32
N SER A 149 1.46 -23.54 10.57
CA SER A 149 0.44 -24.35 9.87
C SER A 149 0.04 -23.79 8.51
N ASP A 150 0.28 -22.51 8.22
CA ASP A 150 -0.14 -21.86 6.97
C ASP A 150 1.05 -21.28 6.20
N ALA A 151 2.15 -22.03 6.10
CA ALA A 151 3.12 -21.81 5.03
C ALA A 151 2.48 -22.23 3.68
N ALA A 152 1.43 -21.52 3.28
CA ALA A 152 0.96 -21.55 1.91
C ALA A 152 2.12 -21.04 1.07
N THR A 153 2.74 -21.96 0.33
CA THR A 153 3.63 -21.60 -0.76
C THR A 153 2.78 -20.81 -1.73
N PHE A 154 2.94 -19.49 -1.77
CA PHE A 154 2.22 -18.66 -2.72
C PHE A 154 2.56 -19.16 -4.11
N PRO A 155 1.60 -19.68 -4.89
CA PRO A 155 1.86 -19.88 -6.29
C PRO A 155 2.12 -18.49 -6.88
N ALA A 156 3.15 -18.36 -7.72
CA ALA A 156 3.33 -17.18 -8.52
C ALA A 156 2.06 -17.01 -9.37
N VAL A 157 1.15 -16.14 -8.94
CA VAL A 157 0.07 -15.68 -9.81
C VAL A 157 0.80 -14.97 -10.92
N ALA A 158 0.65 -15.47 -12.15
CA ALA A 158 1.21 -14.86 -13.33
C ALA A 158 0.87 -13.37 -13.27
N ALA A 159 1.87 -12.53 -13.01
CA ALA A 159 1.72 -11.11 -13.11
C ALA A 159 1.14 -10.88 -14.51
N THR A 160 -0.04 -10.29 -14.59
CA THR A 160 -0.37 -9.54 -15.78
C THR A 160 0.72 -8.49 -15.84
N ARG A 161 1.80 -8.78 -16.59
CA ARG A 161 2.76 -7.80 -17.06
C ARG A 161 1.93 -6.91 -17.98
N ALA A 162 1.16 -6.00 -17.40
CA ALA A 162 0.84 -4.76 -18.06
C ALA A 162 2.18 -4.25 -18.55
N VAL A 163 2.32 -4.11 -19.87
CA VAL A 163 3.57 -3.75 -20.52
C VAL A 163 4.11 -2.51 -19.79
N LEU A 164 5.17 -2.70 -19.01
CA LEU A 164 5.77 -1.71 -18.12
C LEU A 164 6.54 -0.69 -18.97
N THR A 165 5.82 0.19 -19.67
CA THR A 165 6.39 1.24 -20.51
C THR A 165 5.90 2.59 -20.01
N GLY A 166 6.78 3.37 -19.39
CA GLY A 166 6.43 4.66 -18.81
C GLY A 166 7.63 5.36 -18.19
N SER A 167 7.51 6.67 -17.99
CA SER A 167 8.56 7.48 -17.38
C SER A 167 8.77 7.14 -15.90
N LEU A 168 7.71 6.69 -15.23
CA LEU A 168 7.76 6.21 -13.85
C LEU A 168 8.57 4.91 -13.75
N GLN A 169 8.39 3.97 -14.69
CA GLN A 169 9.15 2.72 -14.70
C GLN A 169 10.66 2.96 -14.79
N HIS A 170 11.09 3.97 -15.55
CA HIS A 170 12.50 4.36 -15.60
C HIS A 170 12.98 4.88 -14.24
N ALA A 171 12.22 5.76 -13.60
CA ALA A 171 12.54 6.30 -12.28
C ALA A 171 12.63 5.20 -11.21
N GLU A 172 11.66 4.30 -11.17
CA GLU A 172 11.64 3.15 -10.26
C GLU A 172 12.84 2.24 -10.48
N ASN A 173 13.14 1.87 -11.73
CA ASN A 173 14.31 1.04 -12.04
C ASN A 173 15.62 1.72 -11.67
N HIS A 174 15.71 3.05 -11.85
CA HIS A 174 16.88 3.81 -11.47
C HIS A 174 17.06 3.85 -9.94
N PHE A 175 15.98 4.04 -9.18
CA PHE A 175 15.99 3.95 -7.73
C PHE A 175 16.38 2.55 -7.23
N LEU A 176 15.73 1.50 -7.73
CA LEU A 176 16.05 0.11 -7.35
C LEU A 176 17.49 -0.27 -7.72
N ALA A 177 18.01 0.22 -8.85
CA ALA A 177 19.42 0.01 -9.23
C ALA A 177 20.38 0.74 -8.28
N ALA A 178 20.07 1.98 -7.89
CA ALA A 178 20.85 2.72 -6.90
C ALA A 178 20.80 2.04 -5.53
N ALA A 179 19.63 1.54 -5.12
CA ALA A 179 19.42 0.89 -3.84
C ALA A 179 20.21 -0.43 -3.66
N LYS A 180 20.49 -1.14 -4.76
CA LYS A 180 21.41 -2.29 -4.80
C LYS A 180 22.86 -1.90 -4.46
N GLN A 181 23.24 -0.64 -4.69
CA GLN A 181 24.57 -0.11 -4.37
C GLN A 181 24.60 0.50 -2.96
N GLY A 182 23.50 1.09 -2.52
CA GLY A 182 23.31 1.57 -1.16
C GLY A 182 21.95 2.25 -1.01
N ILE A 183 21.14 1.76 -0.07
CA ILE A 183 19.76 2.27 0.08
C ILE A 183 19.71 3.70 0.63
N ALA A 184 20.64 4.08 1.51
CA ALA A 184 20.70 5.43 2.06
C ALA A 184 20.93 6.48 0.97
N SER A 185 21.94 6.30 0.11
CA SER A 185 22.21 7.23 -1.00
C SER A 185 21.12 7.21 -2.06
N ALA A 186 20.50 6.04 -2.30
CA ALA A 186 19.36 5.93 -3.21
C ALA A 186 18.19 6.81 -2.76
N PHE A 187 17.81 6.77 -1.48
CA PHE A 187 16.77 7.67 -0.96
C PHE A 187 17.15 9.14 -1.12
N LEU A 188 18.36 9.53 -0.69
CA LEU A 188 18.79 10.93 -0.75
C LEU A 188 18.81 11.50 -2.19
N ALA A 189 18.99 10.65 -3.20
CA ALA A 189 18.97 11.06 -4.60
C ALA A 189 17.55 11.19 -5.19
N HIS A 190 16.54 10.49 -4.63
CA HIS A 190 15.22 10.34 -5.27
C HIS A 190 14.06 10.93 -4.48
N ILE A 191 14.22 11.24 -3.19
CA ILE A 191 13.12 11.79 -2.38
C ILE A 191 12.66 13.17 -2.85
N ALA A 192 11.37 13.42 -2.68
CA ALA A 192 10.80 14.75 -2.69
C ALA A 192 11.20 15.50 -1.40
N PRO A 193 11.25 16.85 -1.42
CA PRO A 193 11.60 17.65 -0.23
C PRO A 193 10.71 17.41 0.99
N ASP A 194 9.46 16.99 0.76
CA ASP A 194 8.39 16.74 1.72
C ASP A 194 8.04 15.24 1.85
N ALA A 195 8.92 14.36 1.38
CA ALA A 195 8.66 12.92 1.40
C ALA A 195 8.48 12.35 2.81
N LEU A 196 7.75 11.23 2.93
CA LEU A 196 7.67 10.41 4.13
C LEU A 196 8.30 9.03 3.91
N ILE A 197 9.35 8.71 4.66
CA ILE A 197 9.87 7.35 4.75
C ILE A 197 9.30 6.71 6.01
N MET A 198 8.20 5.98 5.86
CA MET A 198 7.37 5.54 6.98
C MET A 198 8.13 4.59 7.93
N PHE A 199 8.93 3.66 7.39
CA PHE A 199 9.68 2.70 8.22
C PHE A 199 10.84 3.36 9.00
N LEU A 200 11.28 4.55 8.59
CA LEU A 200 12.26 5.35 9.33
C LEU A 200 11.62 6.33 10.31
N ASP A 201 10.30 6.47 10.29
CA ASP A 201 9.59 7.53 11.01
C ASP A 201 10.17 8.93 10.70
N ALA A 202 10.38 9.22 9.41
CA ALA A 202 11.06 10.43 8.96
C ALA A 202 10.30 11.12 7.82
N GLU A 203 9.92 12.38 8.05
CA GLU A 203 9.21 13.23 7.09
C GLU A 203 10.00 14.51 6.79
N GLY A 204 10.08 14.83 5.50
CA GLY A 204 10.84 15.94 4.96
C GLY A 204 12.33 15.64 4.87
N GLN A 205 12.96 16.24 3.86
CA GLN A 205 14.34 15.95 3.46
C GLN A 205 15.33 15.95 4.62
N ARG A 206 15.30 16.98 5.47
CA ARG A 206 16.23 17.10 6.61
C ARG A 206 16.09 15.94 7.62
N ARG A 207 14.86 15.54 7.96
CA ARG A 207 14.67 14.42 8.91
C ARG A 207 15.01 13.08 8.26
N ILE A 208 14.78 12.94 6.96
CA ILE A 208 15.19 11.76 6.21
C ILE A 208 16.71 11.66 6.18
N GLU A 209 17.42 12.75 5.88
CA GLU A 209 18.90 12.81 5.93
C GLU A 209 19.45 12.36 7.28
N GLU A 210 18.88 12.86 8.38
CA GLU A 210 19.25 12.46 9.73
C GLU A 210 18.93 10.97 10.01
N ALA A 211 17.75 10.51 9.61
CA ALA A 211 17.32 9.14 9.84
C ALA A 211 18.13 8.13 9.01
N VAL A 212 18.43 8.39 7.74
CA VAL A 212 19.27 7.49 6.94
C VAL A 212 20.71 7.45 7.46
N ALA A 213 21.23 8.57 7.98
CA ALA A 213 22.59 8.61 8.55
C ALA A 213 22.72 7.84 9.87
N THR A 214 21.63 7.70 10.62
CA THR A 214 21.65 7.14 11.99
C THR A 214 21.00 5.75 12.10
N LYS A 215 19.98 5.46 11.29
CA LYS A 215 19.17 4.23 11.39
C LYS A 215 19.48 3.21 10.29
N ILE A 216 20.08 3.61 9.18
CA ILE A 216 20.43 2.71 8.07
C ILE A 216 21.93 2.39 8.12
N PRO A 217 22.32 1.10 8.23
CA PRO A 217 23.73 0.71 8.11
C PRO A 217 24.34 1.19 6.79
N ARG A 218 25.59 1.64 6.81
CA ARG A 218 26.25 2.22 5.62
C ARG A 218 26.38 1.25 4.45
N ASP A 219 26.48 -0.04 4.75
CA ASP A 219 26.57 -1.11 3.76
C ASP A 219 25.21 -1.71 3.38
N ALA A 220 24.11 -1.16 3.91
CA ALA A 220 22.76 -1.64 3.65
C ALA A 220 22.37 -1.48 2.19
N ARG A 221 21.82 -2.56 1.63
CA ARG A 221 21.40 -2.67 0.23
C ARG A 221 20.03 -3.33 0.17
N THR A 222 19.24 -2.95 -0.82
CA THR A 222 18.01 -3.66 -1.17
C THR A 222 18.08 -4.20 -2.59
N PHE A 223 17.47 -5.36 -2.78
CA PHE A 223 17.38 -6.06 -4.04
C PHE A 223 15.91 -6.36 -4.30
N GLY A 224 15.36 -5.88 -5.40
CA GLY A 224 13.97 -6.10 -5.74
C GLY A 224 13.69 -5.66 -7.17
N GLU A 225 12.48 -5.95 -7.60
CA GLU A 225 11.87 -5.49 -8.84
C GLU A 225 10.43 -5.10 -8.52
N ALA A 226 9.93 -4.06 -9.18
CA ALA A 226 8.52 -3.72 -9.11
C ALA A 226 7.71 -4.80 -9.85
N GLU A 227 6.80 -5.47 -9.14
CA GLU A 227 5.84 -6.39 -9.75
C GLU A 227 4.63 -5.65 -10.29
N ILE A 228 4.26 -4.55 -9.62
CA ILE A 228 3.15 -3.69 -9.98
C ILE A 228 3.67 -2.27 -10.07
N LEU A 229 3.29 -1.59 -11.15
CA LEU A 229 3.53 -0.17 -11.35
C LEU A 229 2.25 0.46 -11.91
N VAL A 230 1.80 1.53 -11.28
CA VAL A 230 0.64 2.31 -11.71
C VAL A 230 1.10 3.75 -11.90
N GLU A 231 0.84 4.30 -13.08
CA GLU A 231 1.12 5.70 -13.44
C GLU A 231 -0.21 6.36 -13.82
N SER A 232 -0.48 7.56 -13.29
CA SER A 232 -1.67 8.35 -13.65
C SER A 232 -1.70 8.66 -15.13
N ALA A 233 -2.89 8.79 -15.73
CA ALA A 233 -3.00 9.23 -17.12
C ALA A 233 -2.44 10.66 -17.35
N ALA A 234 -2.37 11.48 -16.30
CA ALA A 234 -1.71 12.79 -16.33
C ALA A 234 -0.18 12.73 -16.18
N HIS A 235 0.41 11.56 -15.92
CA HIS A 235 1.84 11.35 -15.74
C HIS A 235 2.45 12.23 -14.63
N ASP A 236 1.73 12.42 -13.54
CA ASP A 236 2.08 13.30 -12.41
C ASP A 236 2.10 12.59 -11.06
N LEU A 237 1.48 11.42 -10.96
CA LEU A 237 1.40 10.60 -9.76
C LEU A 237 1.47 9.11 -10.14
N GLY A 238 2.05 8.30 -9.27
CA GLY A 238 2.00 6.85 -9.43
C GLY A 238 2.64 6.12 -8.26
N TRP A 239 2.67 4.80 -8.34
CA TRP A 239 3.31 3.97 -7.32
C TRP A 239 3.86 2.68 -7.90
N ALA A 240 4.84 2.14 -7.17
CA ALA A 240 5.38 0.82 -7.39
C ALA A 240 5.15 -0.05 -6.14
N TRP A 241 4.93 -1.34 -6.37
CA TRP A 241 4.86 -2.34 -5.33
C TRP A 241 5.59 -3.60 -5.78
N GLY A 242 6.28 -4.27 -4.87
CA GLY A 242 6.96 -5.53 -5.18
C GLY A 242 7.69 -6.14 -3.99
N PRO A 243 8.29 -7.33 -4.18
CA PRO A 243 9.13 -7.94 -3.18
C PRO A 243 10.51 -7.28 -3.10
N TYR A 244 11.08 -7.28 -1.90
CA TYR A 244 12.48 -6.91 -1.70
C TYR A 244 13.21 -7.96 -0.86
N ARG A 245 14.53 -8.00 -1.02
CA ARG A 245 15.49 -8.53 -0.04
C ARG A 245 16.36 -7.39 0.45
N PHE A 246 16.61 -7.35 1.75
CA PHE A 246 17.50 -6.40 2.40
C PHE A 246 18.73 -7.16 2.90
N ALA A 247 19.91 -6.55 2.76
CA ALA A 247 21.16 -7.07 3.30
C ALA A 247 21.96 -5.93 3.93
N ALA A 248 22.51 -6.16 5.12
CA ALA A 248 23.37 -5.21 5.83
C ALA A 248 24.28 -5.94 6.83
N THR A 249 25.23 -5.22 7.42
CA THR A 249 25.94 -5.68 8.63
C THR A 249 25.33 -5.04 9.87
N VAL A 250 24.85 -5.85 10.81
CA VAL A 250 24.29 -5.43 12.10
C VAL A 250 25.06 -6.14 13.21
N ASP A 251 25.57 -5.39 14.19
CA ASP A 251 26.39 -5.92 15.31
C ASP A 251 27.53 -6.84 14.84
N ALA A 252 28.24 -6.41 13.80
CA ALA A 252 29.35 -7.11 13.14
C ALA A 252 28.97 -8.48 12.53
N LYS A 253 27.68 -8.73 12.27
CA LYS A 253 27.18 -9.94 11.62
C LYS A 253 26.38 -9.59 10.36
N PRO A 254 26.46 -10.42 9.31
CA PRO A 254 25.54 -10.32 8.19
C PRO A 254 24.09 -10.46 8.66
N PHE A 255 23.24 -9.58 8.20
CA PHE A 255 21.80 -9.60 8.40
C PHE A 255 21.12 -9.57 7.03
N GLU A 256 20.19 -10.50 6.81
CA GLU A 256 19.31 -10.50 5.64
C GLU A 256 17.85 -10.56 6.08
N SER A 257 16.99 -9.86 5.36
CA SER A 257 15.54 -9.99 5.47
C SER A 257 14.89 -9.88 4.10
N HIS A 258 13.61 -10.24 4.03
CA HIS A 258 12.81 -10.08 2.82
C HIS A 258 11.41 -9.59 3.19
N GLY A 259 10.69 -9.08 2.20
CA GLY A 259 9.44 -8.40 2.46
C GLY A 259 8.75 -7.88 1.20
N LYS A 260 7.83 -6.95 1.40
CA LYS A 260 7.15 -6.20 0.33
C LYS A 260 7.38 -4.71 0.53
N PHE A 261 7.57 -3.98 -0.55
CA PHE A 261 7.70 -2.53 -0.54
C PHE A 261 6.54 -1.88 -1.28
N VAL A 262 6.28 -0.63 -0.92
CA VAL A 262 5.46 0.30 -1.67
C VAL A 262 6.18 1.63 -1.74
N THR A 263 6.32 2.16 -2.96
CA THR A 263 6.95 3.46 -3.22
C THR A 263 5.95 4.31 -4.00
N VAL A 264 5.53 5.43 -3.43
CA VAL A 264 4.68 6.43 -4.08
C VAL A 264 5.57 7.50 -4.69
N TRP A 265 5.30 7.81 -5.95
CA TRP A 265 6.06 8.73 -6.76
C TRP A 265 5.18 9.89 -7.18
N LYS A 266 5.71 11.10 -7.10
CA LYS A 266 5.10 12.30 -7.68
C LYS A 266 6.06 12.96 -8.64
N ARG A 267 5.51 13.52 -9.71
CA ARG A 267 6.31 14.29 -10.65
C ARG A 267 6.47 15.70 -10.13
N SER A 268 7.71 16.12 -9.98
CA SER A 268 8.07 17.44 -9.50
C SER A 268 7.65 18.51 -10.51
N PRO A 269 6.85 19.52 -10.13
CA PRO A 269 6.40 20.57 -11.03
C PRO A 269 7.54 21.49 -11.51
N SER A 270 8.66 21.56 -10.79
CA SER A 270 9.75 22.50 -11.07
C SER A 270 10.75 21.98 -12.11
N ASP A 271 11.04 20.68 -12.10
CA ASP A 271 12.04 20.04 -12.96
C ASP A 271 11.48 18.86 -13.77
N GLY A 272 10.21 18.48 -13.56
CA GLY A 272 9.56 17.37 -14.24
C GLY A 272 10.10 15.99 -13.84
N ALA A 273 10.96 15.91 -12.82
CA ALA A 273 11.55 14.66 -12.35
C ALA A 273 10.58 13.89 -11.46
N TRP A 274 10.56 12.57 -11.56
CA TRP A 274 9.89 11.72 -10.58
C TRP A 274 10.64 11.75 -9.26
N ARG A 275 9.92 11.97 -8.16
CA ARG A 275 10.46 11.98 -6.80
C ARG A 275 9.61 11.09 -5.90
N ILE A 276 10.26 10.40 -4.98
CA ILE A 276 9.58 9.57 -3.98
C ILE A 276 8.85 10.51 -3.01
N ALA A 277 7.53 10.41 -2.96
CA ALA A 277 6.67 11.11 -2.02
C ALA A 277 6.49 10.29 -0.73
N LEU A 278 6.40 8.97 -0.85
CA LEU A 278 6.28 8.07 0.29
C LEU A 278 6.96 6.75 -0.01
N ASP A 279 7.62 6.18 0.99
CA ASP A 279 8.13 4.81 0.92
C ASP A 279 7.86 4.04 2.22
N HIS A 280 7.47 2.78 2.07
CA HIS A 280 7.35 1.84 3.18
C HIS A 280 7.62 0.41 2.74
N GLY A 281 8.08 -0.42 3.68
CA GLY A 281 8.17 -1.85 3.49
C GLY A 281 7.68 -2.63 4.70
N THR A 282 7.11 -3.80 4.45
CA THR A 282 6.82 -4.82 5.47
C THR A 282 7.87 -5.91 5.40
N GLN A 283 8.25 -6.45 6.55
CA GLN A 283 9.14 -7.61 6.63
C GLN A 283 8.31 -8.89 6.74
N ASP A 284 8.58 -9.84 5.85
CA ASP A 284 7.98 -11.19 5.91
C ASP A 284 8.59 -11.97 7.10
N PRO A 285 7.84 -12.87 7.74
CA PRO A 285 8.36 -13.71 8.81
C PRO A 285 9.51 -14.61 8.33
N GLU A 286 10.49 -14.88 9.19
CA GLU A 286 11.59 -15.79 8.86
C GLU A 286 11.04 -17.21 8.58
N PRO A 287 11.52 -17.91 7.53
CA PRO A 287 11.13 -19.29 7.28
C PRO A 287 11.46 -20.15 8.50
N ALA A 288 10.56 -21.04 8.89
CA ALA A 288 10.85 -21.99 9.96
C ALA A 288 12.09 -22.83 9.60
N PRO A 289 13.00 -23.10 10.55
CA PRO A 289 14.10 -24.03 10.30
C PRO A 289 13.53 -25.39 9.86
N PRO A 290 14.21 -26.10 8.92
CA PRO A 290 13.74 -27.39 8.46
C PRO A 290 13.57 -28.33 9.65
N ALA A 291 12.45 -29.04 9.70
CA ALA A 291 12.20 -30.03 10.74
C ALA A 291 13.37 -31.03 10.79
N PRO A 292 13.88 -31.39 11.98
CA PRO A 292 14.94 -32.39 12.08
C PRO A 292 14.48 -33.66 11.37
N ALA A 293 15.34 -34.19 10.50
CA ALA A 293 15.06 -35.43 9.79
C ALA A 293 14.62 -36.49 10.80
N ALA A 294 13.44 -37.08 10.58
CA ALA A 294 12.95 -38.16 11.41
C ALA A 294 14.01 -39.27 11.39
N THR A 295 14.71 -39.44 12.51
CA THR A 295 15.57 -40.61 12.70
C THR A 295 14.68 -41.82 12.66
N ASP A 296 14.79 -42.57 11.57
CA ASP A 296 14.12 -43.83 11.33
C ASP A 296 14.58 -44.84 12.40
N ALA A 297 13.88 -44.84 13.53
CA ALA A 297 14.08 -45.81 14.61
C ALA A 297 13.38 -47.12 14.25
N THR A 298 13.79 -47.72 13.14
CA THR A 298 13.34 -49.06 12.73
C THR A 298 14.54 -49.94 12.40
N LYS A 299 15.33 -50.27 13.43
CA LYS A 299 16.09 -51.54 13.50
C LYS A 299 16.75 -51.71 14.87
N LYS A 300 16.12 -52.51 15.73
CA LYS A 300 16.85 -53.49 16.53
C LYS A 300 16.06 -54.79 16.51
N SER A 301 16.74 -55.77 15.90
CA SER A 301 16.51 -57.21 15.90
C SER A 301 16.33 -57.80 17.29
#